data_AF-A0A969FKM7-F1
#
_entry.id   AF-A0A969FKM7-F1
#
_cell.length_a   1.000
_cell.length_b   1.000
_cell.length_c   1.000
_cell.angle_alpha   90.00
_cell.angle_beta   90.00
_cell.angle_gamma   90.00
#
_symmetry.space_group_name_H-M   'P 1'
#
loop_
_entity.id
_entity.type
_entity.pdbx_description
1 polymer ?
#
loop_
_entity_poly.entity_id
_entity_poly.type
_entity_poly.pdbx_seq_one_letter_code
_entity_poly.pdbx_strand_id
1 'polypeptide(L)' 'MTDRDRQFLLAILTSAQLATKYLHATDRDAFMCDHALQDAIVRRLEIVGEAARRLSEKWV' A
#
# COMPACT_ATOMS: atom_id res chain seq x y z
N MET A 1 -5.77 -12.93 17.14
CA MET A 1 -5.91 -12.15 15.89
C MET A 1 -7.37 -12.22 15.47
N THR A 2 -8.06 -11.09 15.34
CA THR A 2 -9.48 -11.08 14.92
C THR A 2 -9.59 -11.21 13.40
N ASP A 3 -10.76 -11.61 12.89
CA ASP A 3 -11.00 -11.64 11.43
C ASP A 3 -10.89 -10.24 10.80
N ARG A 4 -11.24 -9.21 11.55
CA ARG A 4 -11.05 -7.80 11.15
C ARG A 4 -9.58 -7.44 10.99
N ASP A 5 -8.72 -7.83 11.95
CA ASP A 5 -7.27 -7.61 11.82
C ASP A 5 -6.72 -8.33 10.59
N ARG A 6 -7.18 -9.57 10.32
CA ARG A 6 -6.75 -10.32 9.13
C ARG A 6 -7.09 -9.58 7.84
N GLN A 7 -8.28 -8.99 7.75
CA GLN A 7 -8.68 -8.20 6.59
C GLN A 7 -7.80 -6.96 6.39
N PHE A 8 -7.47 -6.24 7.46
CA PHE A 8 -6.57 -5.08 7.36
C PHE A 8 -5.14 -5.47 7.02
N LEU A 9 -4.61 -6.55 7.61
CA LEU A 9 -3.30 -7.09 7.25
C LEU A 9 -3.25 -7.54 5.78
N LEU A 10 -4.31 -8.18 5.28
CA LEU A 10 -4.43 -8.53 3.88
C LEU A 10 -4.44 -7.28 3.00
N ALA A 11 -5.20 -6.24 3.36
CA ALA A 11 -5.23 -4.97 2.62
C ALA A 11 -3.85 -4.29 2.56
N ILE A 12 -3.09 -4.31 3.66
CA ILE A 12 -1.72 -3.82 3.73
C ILE A 12 -0.83 -4.62 2.78
N LEU A 13 -0.84 -5.96 2.90
CA LEU A 13 0.00 -6.85 2.10
C LEU A 13 -0.27 -6.69 0.60
N THR A 14 -1.54 -6.74 0.20
CA THR A 14 -1.93 -6.59 -1.20
C THR A 14 -1.55 -5.21 -1.74
N SER A 15 -1.74 -4.14 -0.98
CA SER A 15 -1.40 -2.78 -1.44
C SER A 15 0.10 -2.57 -1.58
N ALA A 16 0.89 -3.07 -0.63
CA ALA A 16 2.35 -3.03 -0.72
C ALA A 16 2.88 -3.84 -1.91
N GLN A 17 2.35 -5.04 -2.14
CA GLN A 17 2.72 -5.86 -3.29
C GLN A 17 2.41 -5.18 -4.63
N LEU A 18 1.25 -4.53 -4.74
CA LEU A 18 0.89 -3.77 -5.94
C LEU A 18 1.82 -2.57 -6.14
N ALA A 19 2.12 -1.80 -5.08
CA ALA A 19 3.04 -0.67 -5.18
C ALA A 19 4.42 -1.12 -5.69
N THR A 20 4.98 -2.18 -5.10
CA THR A 20 6.25 -2.75 -5.54
C THR A 20 6.19 -3.26 -6.98
N LYS A 21 5.09 -3.91 -7.37
CA LYS A 21 4.90 -4.41 -8.74
C LYS A 21 4.87 -3.28 -9.77
N TYR A 22 4.21 -2.17 -9.46
CA TYR A 22 4.15 -1.02 -10.36
C TYR A 22 5.52 -0.35 -10.51
N LEU A 23 6.28 -0.24 -9.42
CA LEU A 23 7.62 0.36 -9.44
C LEU A 23 8.67 -0.54 -10.12
N HIS A 24 8.53 -1.87 -10.06
CA HIS A 24 9.51 -2.78 -10.66
C HIS A 24 9.68 -2.61 -12.18
N ALA A 25 8.68 -2.05 -12.87
CA ALA A 25 8.71 -1.85 -14.32
C ALA A 25 9.18 -0.45 -14.74
N THR A 26 9.75 0.34 -13.82
CA THR A 26 9.98 1.77 -14.02
C THR A 26 11.27 2.21 -13.33
N ASP A 27 12.07 3.01 -14.01
CA ASP A 27 13.19 3.72 -13.41
C ASP A 27 12.74 5.05 -12.78
N ARG A 28 13.66 5.74 -12.12
CA ARG A 28 13.34 6.98 -11.42
C ARG A 28 12.82 8.08 -12.37
N ASP A 29 13.43 8.26 -13.54
CA ASP A 29 13.09 9.39 -14.41
C ASP A 29 11.74 9.15 -15.09
N ALA A 30 11.46 7.90 -15.49
CA ALA A 30 10.15 7.47 -15.96
C ALA A 30 9.07 7.67 -14.89
N PHE A 31 9.36 7.31 -13.62
CA PHE A 31 8.44 7.53 -12.51
C PHE A 31 8.12 9.02 -12.30
N MET A 32 9.14 9.87 -12.34
CA MET A 32 8.97 11.32 -12.13
C MET A 32 8.14 11.99 -13.23
N CYS A 33 8.10 11.41 -14.44
CA CYS A 33 7.28 11.91 -15.56
C CYS A 33 5.86 11.31 -15.60
N ASP A 34 5.59 10.23 -14.87
CA ASP A 34 4.29 9.55 -14.87
C ASP A 34 3.48 9.86 -13.60
N HIS A 35 2.69 10.93 -13.67
CA HIS A 35 1.81 11.34 -12.57
C HIS A 35 0.73 10.29 -12.24
N ALA A 36 0.23 9.55 -13.24
CA ALA A 36 -0.78 8.53 -13.00
C ALA A 36 -0.21 7.37 -12.18
N LEU A 37 1.03 6.97 -12.47
CA LEU A 37 1.76 6.01 -11.66
C LEU A 37 2.03 6.55 -10.25
N GLN A 38 2.44 7.82 -10.10
CA GLN A 38 2.63 8.45 -8.79
C GLN A 38 1.34 8.43 -7.95
N ASP A 39 0.21 8.83 -8.52
CA ASP A 39 -1.09 8.80 -7.85
C ASP A 39 -1.49 7.38 -7.46
N ALA A 40 -1.22 6.39 -8.33
CA ALA A 40 -1.47 4.99 -8.02
C ALA A 40 -0.64 4.50 -6.82
N ILE A 41 0.64 4.89 -6.74
CA ILE A 41 1.52 4.57 -5.61
C ILE A 41 1.05 5.27 -4.33
N VAL A 42 0.77 6.56 -4.38
CA VAL A 42 0.25 7.34 -3.24
C VAL A 42 -1.01 6.67 -2.70
N ARG A 43 -1.94 6.28 -3.58
CA ARG A 43 -3.17 5.60 -3.19
C ARG A 43 -2.91 4.26 -2.49
N ARG A 44 -1.90 3.48 -2.91
CA ARG A 44 -1.53 2.24 -2.21
C ARG A 44 -0.99 2.53 -0.81
N LEU A 45 -0.16 3.57 -0.67
CA LEU A 45 0.38 3.98 0.63
C LEU A 45 -0.70 4.48 1.59
N GLU A 46 -1.69 5.23 1.10
CA GLU A 46 -2.85 5.65 1.89
C GLU A 46 -3.64 4.45 2.44
N ILE A 47 -3.88 3.43 1.61
CA ILE A 47 -4.59 2.21 2.03
C ILE A 47 -3.79 1.48 3.11
N VAL A 48 -2.46 1.38 2.95
CA VAL A 48 -1.57 0.78 3.95
C VAL A 48 -1.67 1.54 5.27
N GLY A 49 -1.55 2.87 5.24
CA GLY A 49 -1.61 3.71 6.44
C GLY A 49 -2.95 3.63 7.15
N GLU A 50 -4.06 3.71 6.42
CA GLU A 50 -5.40 3.62 7.00
C GLU A 50 -5.70 2.22 7.55
N ALA A 51 -5.29 1.16 6.86
CA ALA A 51 -5.45 -0.20 7.36
C ALA A 51 -4.59 -0.44 8.62
N ALA A 52 -3.35 0.09 8.67
CA ALA A 52 -2.49 0.00 9.84
C ALA A 52 -3.12 0.68 11.06
N ARG A 53 -3.70 1.88 10.88
CA ARG A 53 -4.41 2.63 11.93
C ARG A 53 -5.62 1.88 12.50
N ARG A 54 -6.20 0.94 11.74
CA ARG A 54 -7.39 0.17 12.14
C ARG A 54 -7.08 -1.19 12.76
N LEU A 55 -5.80 -1.57 12.85
CA LEU A 55 -5.40 -2.77 13.57
C LEU A 55 -5.75 -2.62 15.06
N SER A 56 -6.14 -3.71 15.71
CA SER A 56 -6.38 -3.70 17.16
C SER A 56 -5.12 -3.34 17.94
N GLU A 57 -5.29 -2.70 19.10
CA GLU A 57 -4.23 -2.18 19.98
C GLU A 57 -3.14 -3.20 20.31
N LYS A 58 -3.42 -4.52 20.26
CA LYS A 58 -2.38 -5.54 20.47
C LYS A 58 -1.26 -5.54 19.42
N TRP A 59 -1.38 -4.77 18.34
CA TRP A 59 -0.44 -4.68 17.23
C TRP A 59 0.17 -3.28 17.05
N VAL A 60 -0.30 -2.29 17.80
CA VAL A 60 0.13 -0.89 17.75
C VAL A 60 0.92 -0.59 19.02
#